data_AF-A0A1F8THT7-F1
#
_entry.id   AF-A0A1F8THT7-F1
#
_cell.length_a   1.000
_cell.length_b   1.000
_cell.length_c   1.000
_cell.angle_alpha   90.00
_cell.angle_beta   90.00
_cell.angle_gamma   90.00
#
_symmetry.space_group_name_H-M   'P 1'
#
loop_
_entity.id
_entity.type
_entity.pdbx_description
1 polymer ?
#
loop_
_entity_poly.entity_id
_entity_poly.type
_entity_poly.pdbx_seq_one_letter_code
_entity_poly.pdbx_strand_id
1 'polypeptide(L)' 'MTLDADKEGRKVAVPKDLTAALKKRKGAPAAFEKQSPSHRKEYVSWIESAKKDETRQRRVAKAVEMICDGARLKG' A
#
# COMPACT_ATOMS: atom_id res chain seq x y z
N MET A 1 -8.88 8.87 -22.00
CA MET A 1 -8.68 7.43 -21.75
C MET A 1 -7.31 7.31 -21.08
N THR A 2 -7.28 7.22 -19.76
CA THR A 2 -6.02 7.29 -19.00
C THR A 2 -5.25 5.99 -19.25
N LEU A 3 -4.20 6.10 -20.06
CA LEU A 3 -3.24 5.05 -20.40
C LEU A 3 -2.29 4.78 -19.21
N ASP A 4 -1.51 3.69 -19.35
CA ASP A 4 -0.30 3.35 -18.58
C ASP A 4 -0.51 2.57 -17.26
N ALA A 5 0.04 1.38 -17.03
CA ALA A 5 1.00 0.61 -17.79
C ALA A 5 0.94 -0.85 -17.34
N ASP A 6 1.02 -1.72 -18.34
CA ASP A 6 1.88 -2.90 -18.39
C ASP A 6 1.81 -3.98 -17.30
N LYS A 7 1.67 -5.19 -17.81
CA LYS A 7 1.41 -6.44 -17.12
C LYS A 7 2.70 -7.14 -16.69
N GLU A 8 3.84 -6.46 -16.57
CA GLU A 8 5.06 -7.08 -16.06
C GLU A 8 5.19 -6.95 -14.54
N GLY A 9 4.85 -8.03 -13.84
CA GLY A 9 5.83 -8.89 -13.16
C GLY A 9 6.82 -8.31 -12.13
N ARG A 10 6.91 -7.00 -11.94
CA ARG A 10 7.76 -6.39 -10.94
C ARG A 10 7.02 -6.49 -9.63
N LYS A 11 7.22 -7.60 -8.92
CA LYS A 11 6.82 -7.80 -7.53
C LYS A 11 7.10 -6.50 -6.78
N VAL A 12 6.06 -5.68 -6.58
CA VAL A 12 6.17 -4.50 -5.73
C VAL A 12 6.63 -5.07 -4.39
N ALA A 13 7.84 -4.72 -3.96
CA ALA A 13 8.42 -5.25 -2.74
C ALA A 13 7.64 -4.65 -1.57
N VAL A 14 6.54 -5.31 -1.20
CA VAL A 14 5.69 -4.87 -0.10
C VAL A 14 6.51 -5.03 1.18
N PRO A 15 6.74 -3.95 1.94
CA PRO A 15 7.50 -4.04 3.18
C PRO A 15 6.77 -4.95 4.16
N LYS A 16 7.55 -5.64 4.99
CA LYS A 16 7.02 -6.58 5.98
C LYS A 16 6.06 -5.87 6.94
N ASP A 17 6.34 -4.61 7.30
CA ASP A 17 5.45 -3.76 8.10
C ASP A 17 4.06 -3.60 7.50
N LEU A 18 3.98 -3.27 6.20
CA LEU A 18 2.69 -3.11 5.52
C LEU A 18 1.95 -4.45 5.45
N THR A 19 2.65 -5.52 5.10
CA THR A 19 2.06 -6.87 5.06
C THR A 19 1.53 -7.29 6.43
N ALA A 20 2.30 -7.03 7.50
CA ALA A 20 1.91 -7.36 8.87
C ALA A 20 0.67 -6.56 9.28
N ALA A 21 0.59 -5.28 8.93
CA ALA A 21 -0.58 -4.47 9.24
C ALA A 21 -1.82 -4.82 8.41
N LEU A 22 -1.65 -5.17 7.13
CA LEU A 22 -2.73 -5.72 6.31
C LEU A 22 -3.28 -6.99 6.95
N LYS A 23 -2.42 -7.89 7.43
CA LYS A 23 -2.86 -9.11 8.14
C LYS A 23 -3.63 -8.85 9.43
N LYS A 24 -3.45 -7.69 10.09
CA LYS A 24 -4.23 -7.30 11.28
C LYS A 24 -5.69 -6.98 10.95
N ARG A 25 -6.03 -6.69 9.69
CA ARG A 25 -7.40 -6.39 9.24
C ARG A 25 -7.89 -7.46 8.27
N LYS A 26 -8.97 -8.15 8.62
CA LYS A 26 -9.60 -9.12 7.70
C LYS A 26 -10.06 -8.40 6.43
N GLY A 27 -9.71 -8.93 5.26
CA GLY A 27 -10.09 -8.37 3.97
C GLY A 27 -9.16 -7.29 3.40
N ALA A 28 -8.35 -6.63 4.25
CA ALA A 28 -7.36 -5.66 3.78
C ALA A 28 -6.31 -6.23 2.79
N PRO A 29 -5.73 -7.43 2.98
CA PRO A 29 -4.81 -7.99 1.99
C PRO A 29 -5.49 -8.22 0.64
N ALA A 30 -6.73 -8.73 0.63
CA ALA A 30 -7.49 -8.93 -0.62
C ALA A 30 -7.82 -7.59 -1.30
N ALA A 31 -8.18 -6.56 -0.54
CA ALA A 31 -8.39 -5.22 -1.07
C ALA A 31 -7.09 -4.65 -1.67
N PHE A 32 -5.94 -4.84 -1.02
CA PHE A 32 -4.64 -4.43 -1.53
C PHE A 32 -4.25 -5.16 -2.82
N GLU A 33 -4.49 -6.47 -2.90
CA GLU A 33 -4.22 -7.26 -4.11
C GLU A 33 -5.12 -6.86 -5.28
N LYS A 34 -6.35 -6.41 -5.01
CA LYS A 34 -7.25 -5.83 -6.01
C LYS A 34 -6.81 -4.45 -6.52
N GLN A 35 -5.95 -3.73 -5.80
CA GLN A 35 -5.45 -2.43 -6.23
C GLN A 35 -4.41 -2.55 -7.36
N SER A 36 -4.41 -1.55 -8.25
CA SER A 36 -3.42 -1.42 -9.30
C SER A 36 -1.99 -1.37 -8.72
N PRO A 37 -1.00 -1.96 -9.42
CA PRO A 37 0.39 -2.00 -8.95
C PRO A 37 0.98 -0.61 -8.69
N SER A 38 0.55 0.42 -9.42
CA SER A 38 0.96 1.82 -9.20
C SER A 38 0.54 2.34 -7.82
N HIS A 39 -0.72 2.11 -7.40
CA HIS A 39 -1.18 2.50 -6.06
C HIS A 39 -0.41 1.76 -4.97
N ARG A 40 -0.18 0.46 -5.16
CA ARG A 40 0.61 -0.34 -4.22
C ARG A 40 2.02 0.23 -4.06
N LYS A 41 2.68 0.58 -5.17
CA LYS A 41 4.02 1.18 -5.16
C LYS A 41 4.04 2.55 -4.48
N GLU A 42 3.00 3.36 -4.66
CA GLU A 42 2.88 4.66 -4.02
C GLU A 42 2.77 4.55 -2.49
N TYR A 43 1.92 3.64 -1.99
CA TYR A 43 1.86 3.36 -0.55
C TYR A 43 3.20 2.89 0.00
N VAL A 44 3.88 1.98 -0.72
CA VAL A 44 5.20 1.46 -0.32
C VAL A 44 6.21 2.60 -0.24
N SER A 45 6.33 3.43 -1.28
CA SER A 45 7.26 4.57 -1.28
C SER A 45 6.95 5.57 -0.17
N TRP A 46 5.67 5.85 0.10
CA TRP A 46 5.24 6.73 1.19
C TRP A 46 5.62 6.17 2.56
N ILE A 47 5.50 4.87 2.76
CA ILE A 47 5.89 4.19 4.01
C ILE A 47 7.42 4.16 4.15
N GLU A 48 8.15 3.86 3.07
CA GLU A 48 9.61 3.82 3.05
C GLU A 48 10.24 5.20 3.26
N SER A 49 9.58 6.26 2.78
CA SER A 49 9.98 7.65 2.97
C SER A 49 9.99 8.09 4.45
N ALA A 50 9.29 7.36 5.34
CA ALA A 50 9.36 7.65 6.77
C ALA A 50 10.69 7.16 7.37
N LYS A 51 11.53 8.11 7.81
CA LYS A 51 12.82 7.83 8.47
C LYS A 51 12.69 7.24 9.88
N LYS A 52 11.58 7.51 10.57
CA LYS A 52 11.32 7.00 11.93
C LYS A 52 10.34 5.84 11.88
N ASP A 53 10.65 4.75 12.59
CA ASP A 53 9.76 3.59 12.71
C ASP A 53 8.39 3.94 13.26
N GLU A 54 8.30 4.86 14.23
CA GLU A 54 7.01 5.28 14.77
C GLU A 54 6.13 5.95 13.70
N THR A 55 6.72 6.81 12.86
CA THR A 55 6.02 7.43 11.73
C THR A 55 5.67 6.40 10.66
N ARG A 56 6.55 5.43 10.41
CA ARG A 56 6.32 4.34 9.47
C ARG A 56 5.10 3.52 9.89
N GLN A 57 5.01 3.11 11.16
CA GLN A 57 3.87 2.36 11.68
C GLN A 57 2.56 3.16 11.58
N ARG A 58 2.58 4.48 11.87
CA ARG A 58 1.41 5.34 11.68
C ARG A 58 0.97 5.41 10.22
N ARG A 59 1.91 5.59 9.27
CA ARG A 59 1.62 5.59 7.82
C ARG A 59 1.08 4.24 7.35
N VAL A 60 1.65 3.14 7.84
CA VAL A 60 1.20 1.79 7.55
C VAL A 60 -0.24 1.58 8.02
N ALA A 61 -0.57 1.96 9.26
CA ALA A 61 -1.93 1.87 9.76
C ALA A 61 -2.91 2.69 8.90
N LYS A 62 -2.53 3.93 8.58
CA LYS A 62 -3.30 4.82 7.70
C LYS A 62 -3.50 4.22 6.30
N ALA A 63 -2.45 3.64 5.72
CA ALA A 63 -2.51 2.99 4.41
C ALA A 63 -3.50 1.83 4.43
N VAL A 64 -3.46 0.98 5.46
CA VAL A 64 -4.40 -0.15 5.62
C VAL A 64 -5.85 0.35 5.73
N GLU A 65 -6.10 1.43 6.46
CA GLU A 65 -7.44 2.05 6.51
C GLU A 65 -7.90 2.53 5.14
N MET A 66 -7.05 3.27 4.42
CA MET A 66 -7.38 3.76 3.07
C MET A 66 -7.60 2.62 2.07
N ILE A 67 -6.79 1.58 2.13
CA ILE A 67 -6.94 0.36 1.31
C ILE A 67 -8.28 -0.32 1.59
N CYS A 68 -8.68 -0.41 2.86
CA CYS A 68 -9.94 -1.00 3.28
C CYS A 68 -11.14 -0.14 2.84
N ASP A 69 -10.99 1.18 2.86
CA ASP A 69 -11.99 2.16 2.41
C ASP A 69 -12.07 2.24 0.87
N GLY A 70 -11.07 1.72 0.15
CA GLY A 70 -10.92 1.89 -1.29
C GLY A 70 -10.44 3.29 -1.68
N ALA A 71 -10.02 4.09 -0.70
CA ALA A 71 -9.42 5.39 -0.93
C ALA A 71 -8.01 5.26 -1.51
N ARG A 72 -7.68 6.16 -2.44
CA ARG A 72 -6.31 6.36 -2.91
C ARG A 72 -5.57 7.32 -1.97
N LEU A 73 -4.25 7.14 -1.86
CA LEU A 73 -3.38 8.13 -1.21
C LEU A 73 -3.49 9.43 -2.03
N LYS A 74 -4.30 10.38 -1.56
CA LYS A 74 -4.37 11.71 -2.17
C LYS A 74 -3.29 12.54 -1.48
N GLY A 75 -2.14 12.67 -2.15
CA GLY A 75 -1.11 13.63 -1.78
C GLY A 75 -1.63 15.05 -1.79
#